data_AF-A0A9P0LQC8-F1
#
_entry.id   AF-A0A9P0LQC8-F1
#
_cell.length_a   1.000
_cell.length_b   1.000
_cell.length_c   1.000
_cell.angle_alpha   90.00
_cell.angle_beta   90.00
_cell.angle_gamma   90.00
#
_symmetry.space_group_name_H-M   'P 1'
#
loop_
_entity.id
_entity.type
_entity.pdbx_description
1 polymer ?
#
loop_
_entity_poly.entity_id
_entity_poly.type
_entity_poly.pdbx_seq_one_letter_code
_entity_poly.pdbx_strand_id
1 'polypeptide(L)' 'MITCKMSSPSRLQILTLYKELLRYGQQLKFTDKAYFKRRIKDEFYSNRKLSEPEEITIQFEKGVNLLVKHAVK' A
#
# COMPACT_ATOMS: atom_id res chain seq x y z
N MET A 1 -18.22 -17.57 16.68
CA MET A 1 -17.04 -16.92 16.08
C MET A 1 -17.50 -16.16 14.85
N ILE A 2 -17.44 -14.84 14.85
CA ILE A 2 -17.85 -14.02 13.69
C ILE A 2 -16.65 -14.00 12.73
N THR A 3 -16.73 -14.73 11.63
CA THR A 3 -15.78 -14.58 10.53
C THR A 3 -16.16 -13.32 9.74
N CYS A 4 -15.61 -12.17 10.13
CA CYS A 4 -15.67 -10.97 9.30
C CYS A 4 -14.89 -11.25 8.01
N LYS A 5 -15.60 -11.56 6.93
CA LYS A 5 -15.03 -11.68 5.60
C LYS A 5 -14.52 -10.29 5.21
N MET A 6 -13.22 -10.03 5.42
CA MET A 6 -12.61 -8.79 4.96
C MET A 6 -12.75 -8.76 3.44
N SER A 7 -13.57 -7.83 2.96
CA SER A 7 -13.81 -7.67 1.53
C SER A 7 -12.50 -7.23 0.88
N SER A 8 -12.09 -7.96 -0.15
CA SER A 8 -10.91 -7.60 -0.94
C SER A 8 -11.04 -6.15 -1.44
N PRO A 9 -9.99 -5.32 -1.31
CA PRO A 9 -10.04 -3.94 -1.72
C PRO A 9 -10.31 -3.82 -3.22
N SER A 10 -11.15 -2.85 -3.58
CA SER A 10 -11.43 -2.55 -4.98
C SER A 10 -10.19 -2.03 -5.71
N ARG A 11 -10.15 -2.22 -7.03
CA ARG A 11 -9.09 -1.65 -7.89
C ARG A 11 -8.89 -0.15 -7.67
N LEU A 12 -9.97 0.59 -7.44
CA LEU A 12 -9.89 2.03 -7.17
C LEU A 12 -9.16 2.31 -5.86
N GLN A 13 -9.49 1.60 -4.78
CA GLN A 13 -8.80 1.73 -3.49
C GLN A 13 -7.30 1.43 -3.62
N ILE A 14 -6.94 0.37 -4.35
CA ILE A 14 -5.53 -0.01 -4.58
C ILE A 14 -4.78 1.11 -5.33
N LEU A 15 -5.38 1.67 -6.38
CA LEU A 15 -4.77 2.76 -7.15
C LEU A 15 -4.66 4.06 -6.34
N THR A 16 -5.65 4.35 -5.50
CA THR A 16 -5.60 5.49 -4.57
C THR A 16 -4.45 5.31 -3.59
N LEU A 17 -4.33 4.14 -2.96
CA LEU A 17 -3.23 3.83 -2.04
C LEU A 17 -1.87 4.02 -2.72
N TYR A 18 -1.70 3.52 -3.94
CA TYR A 18 -0.46 3.70 -4.71
C TYR A 18 -0.11 5.20 -4.90
N LYS A 19 -1.09 6.03 -5.28
CA LYS A 19 -0.88 7.47 -5.45
C LYS A 19 -0.51 8.16 -4.13
N GLU A 20 -1.21 7.81 -3.05
CA GLU A 20 -0.96 8.36 -1.72
C GLU A 20 0.45 7.99 -1.22
N LEU A 21 0.89 6.75 -1.42
CA LEU A 21 2.25 6.32 -1.10
C LEU A 21 3.31 7.11 -1.89
N LEU A 22 3.08 7.34 -3.18
CA LEU A 22 4.00 8.17 -3.97
C LEU A 22 4.05 9.63 -3.49
N ARG A 23 2.90 10.19 -3.10
CA ARG A 23 2.81 11.54 -2.54
C ARG A 23 3.54 11.64 -1.21
N TYR A 24 3.32 10.66 -0.32
CA TYR A 24 4.05 10.53 0.93
C TYR A 24 5.57 10.45 0.70
N GLY A 25 6.00 9.64 -0.27
CA GLY A 25 7.41 9.51 -0.64
C GLY A 25 8.08 10.84 -1.02
N GLN A 26 7.33 11.80 -1.57
CA GLN A 26 7.86 13.13 -1.89
C GLN A 26 8.11 14.01 -0.64
N GLN A 27 7.38 13.76 0.45
CA GLN A 27 7.48 14.48 1.72
C GLN A 27 8.61 13.96 2.63
N LEU A 28 9.19 12.80 2.30
CA LEU A 28 10.31 12.23 3.05
C LEU A 28 11.53 13.16 3.04
N LYS A 29 12.06 13.47 4.23
CA LYS A 29 13.25 14.31 4.41
C LYS A 29 14.55 13.52 4.52
N PHE A 30 14.49 12.34 5.14
CA PHE A 30 15.68 11.57 5.53
C PHE A 30 15.87 10.28 4.72
N THR A 31 15.02 10.07 3.71
CA THR A 31 15.05 8.86 2.88
C THR A 31 15.30 9.25 1.43
N ASP A 32 16.07 8.44 0.70
CA ASP A 32 16.20 8.57 -0.73
C ASP A 32 14.83 8.38 -1.41
N LYS A 33 14.33 9.47 -2.02
CA LYS A 33 13.03 9.53 -2.67
C LYS A 33 12.96 8.65 -3.92
N ALA A 34 14.06 8.53 -4.66
CA ALA A 34 14.13 7.69 -5.84
C ALA A 34 14.10 6.21 -5.46
N TYR A 35 14.85 5.85 -4.41
CA TYR A 35 14.81 4.51 -3.83
C TYR A 35 13.41 4.15 -3.33
N PHE A 36 12.77 5.03 -2.55
CA PHE A 36 11.41 4.80 -2.04
C PHE A 36 10.42 4.59 -3.19
N LYS A 37 10.42 5.49 -4.19
CA LYS A 37 9.55 5.38 -5.38
C LYS A 37 9.77 4.07 -6.14
N ARG A 38 11.03 3.66 -6.34
CA ARG A 38 11.37 2.40 -7.00
C ARG A 38 10.83 1.22 -6.18
N ARG A 39 11.06 1.21 -4.88
CA ARG A 39 10.60 0.14 -3.98
C ARG A 39 9.08 -0.04 -4.02
N ILE A 40 8.32 1.05 -3.94
CA ILE A 40 6.85 1.00 -4.05
C ILE A 40 6.41 0.46 -5.42
N LYS A 41 7.03 0.91 -6.51
CA LYS A 41 6.73 0.39 -7.85
C LYS A 41 6.98 -1.11 -7.96
N ASP A 42 8.13 -1.57 -7.48
CA ASP A 42 8.53 -2.97 -7.55
C ASP A 42 7.58 -3.87 -6.74
N GLU A 43 7.15 -3.41 -5.58
CA GLU A 43 6.20 -4.14 -4.71
C GLU A 43 4.83 -4.29 -5.38
N PHE A 44 4.27 -3.20 -5.92
CA PHE A 44 3.00 -3.26 -6.66
C PHE A 44 3.11 -4.07 -7.96
N TYR A 45 4.25 -4.00 -8.66
CA TYR A 45 4.48 -4.78 -9.87
C TYR A 45 4.60 -6.27 -9.58
N SER A 46 5.32 -6.65 -8.53
CA SER A 46 5.46 -8.05 -8.10
C SER A 46 4.11 -8.62 -7.68
N ASN A 47 3.30 -7.81 -7.01
CA ASN A 47 1.99 -8.17 -6.50
C ASN A 47 0.86 -8.11 -7.54
N ARG A 48 1.12 -7.67 -8.79
CA ARG A 48 0.07 -7.48 -9.82
C ARG A 48 -0.69 -8.76 -10.21
N LYS A 49 -0.09 -9.93 -9.96
CA LYS A 49 -0.65 -11.25 -10.26
C LYS A 49 -1.29 -11.91 -9.04
N LEU A 50 -1.26 -11.26 -7.88
CA LEU A 50 -1.97 -11.74 -6.70
C LEU A 50 -3.45 -11.86 -7.04
N SER A 51 -3.97 -13.06 -6.87
CA SER A 51 -5.37 -13.40 -7.14
C SER A 51 -6.11 -13.75 -5.85
N GLU A 52 -5.38 -14.15 -4.81
CA GLU A 52 -5.93 -14.50 -3.51
C GLU A 52 -6.44 -13.25 -2.76
N PRO A 53 -7.75 -13.16 -2.47
CA PRO A 53 -8.35 -12.01 -1.80
C PRO A 53 -7.72 -11.65 -0.45
N GLU A 54 -7.31 -12.67 0.31
CA GLU A 54 -6.68 -12.51 1.63
C GLU A 54 -5.30 -11.87 1.49
N GLU A 55 -4.48 -12.35 0.56
CA GLU A 55 -3.15 -11.79 0.29
C GLU A 55 -3.25 -10.34 -0.22
N ILE A 56 -4.20 -10.06 -1.11
CA ILE A 56 -4.46 -8.69 -1.58
C ILE A 56 -4.80 -7.78 -0.40
N THR A 57 -5.64 -8.25 0.52
CA THR A 57 -6.05 -7.48 1.70
C THR A 57 -4.88 -7.22 2.63
N ILE A 58 -4.06 -8.23 2.92
CA ILE A 58 -2.85 -8.10 3.76
C ILE A 58 -1.88 -7.07 3.17
N GLN A 59 -1.61 -7.14 1.86
CA GLN A 59 -0.71 -6.19 1.20
C GLN A 59 -1.28 -4.77 1.18
N PHE A 60 -2.59 -4.64 0.99
CA PHE A 60 -3.28 -3.36 1.03
C PHE A 60 -3.19 -2.73 2.43
N GLU A 61 -3.50 -3.48 3.48
CA GLU A 61 -3.40 -3.03 4.87
C GLU A 61 -1.98 -2.64 5.25
N LYS A 62 -0.98 -3.39 4.79
CA LYS A 62 0.44 -3.05 4.98
C LYS A 62 0.76 -1.65 4.43
N GLY A 63 0.27 -1.34 3.22
CA GLY A 63 0.45 -0.02 2.62
C GLY A 63 -0.32 1.08 3.35
N VAL A 64 -1.56 0.81 3.78
CA VAL A 64 -2.36 1.76 4.58
C VAL A 64 -1.67 2.07 5.91
N ASN A 65 -1.18 1.04 6.61
CA ASN A 65 -0.46 1.19 7.88
C ASN A 65 0.81 2.04 7.73
N LEU A 66 1.49 1.99 6.59
CA LEU A 66 2.63 2.86 6.30
C LEU A 66 2.23 4.35 6.28
N LEU A 67 1.06 4.66 5.72
CA LEU A 67 0.51 6.03 5.70
C LEU A 67 0.00 6.48 7.07
N VAL A 68 -0.74 5.61 7.79
CA VAL A 68 -1.29 5.94 9.11
C VAL A 68 -0.19 6.23 10.12
N LYS A 69 0.88 5.42 10.15
CA LYS A 69 2.04 5.67 11.03
C LYS A 69 2.69 7.04 10.79
N HIS A 70 2.51 7.62 9.62
CA HIS A 70 2.97 8.97 9.33
C HIS A 70 1.98 10.06 9.75
N ALA A 71 0.67 9.82 9.64
CA ALA A 71 -0.36 10.79 10.00
C ALA A 71 -0.47 11.05 11.52
N VAL A 72 0.02 10.14 12.36
CA VAL A 72 -0.02 10.24 13.83
C VAL A 72 1.23 10.92 14.42
N LYS A 73 1.96 11.72 13.63
CA LYS A 73 3.14 12.48 14.08
C LYS A 73 2.89 13.98 14.12
#